data_AF-A0A368NQL1-F1
#
_entry.id   AF-A0A368NQL1-F1
#
_cell.length_a   1.000
_cell.length_b   1.000
_cell.length_c   1.000
_cell.angle_alpha   90.00
_cell.angle_beta   90.00
_cell.angle_gamma   90.00
#
_symmetry.space_group_name_H-M   'P 1'
#
loop_
_entity.id
_entity.type
_entity.pdbx_description
1 polymer ?
#
loop_
_entity_poly.entity_id
_entity_poly.type
_entity_poly.pdbx_seq_one_letter_code
_entity_poly.pdbx_strand_id
1 'polypeptide(L)'
;MSIRMLFIAFFSFLVVACGGSGSSLNSTREEITIASYQSPCYGESQRLCLVRLEFGGEELFYEEIEDFNHVWGHTYELSVLVTKLDEPAEDGSDVSYSLDEVLSRVEDEIATEYAYEEVELLESTFTVDNDIYYFLGQPFECATDVDCDGLVDMNNSGGLVNVTFEYLGAGEIALIAWD
;
A
#
# COMPACT_ATOMS: atom_id res chain seq x y z
N MET A 1 -61.00 58.48 17.08
CA MET A 1 -60.46 57.73 18.25
C MET A 1 -60.89 56.28 18.07
N SER A 2 -60.07 55.24 17.95
CA SER A 2 -58.63 55.06 17.89
C SER A 2 -58.41 53.78 17.09
N ILE A 3 -57.53 53.81 16.10
CA ILE A 3 -56.97 52.64 15.42
C ILE A 3 -56.24 51.77 16.46
N ARG A 4 -56.39 50.45 16.37
CA ARG A 4 -55.46 49.49 16.97
C ARG A 4 -54.87 48.59 15.89
N MET A 5 -53.56 48.70 15.81
CA MET A 5 -52.56 48.02 15.00
C MET A 5 -52.23 46.66 15.65
N LEU A 6 -52.04 45.59 14.86
CA LEU A 6 -51.18 44.42 15.16
C LEU A 6 -51.13 43.51 13.90
N PHE A 7 -50.09 43.57 13.05
CA PHE A 7 -48.80 42.84 13.06
C PHE A 7 -48.84 41.38 12.52
N ILE A 8 -48.24 41.21 11.31
CA ILE A 8 -47.26 40.17 10.87
C ILE A 8 -47.71 38.68 10.93
N ALA A 9 -47.68 37.88 9.84
CA ALA A 9 -46.48 37.47 9.12
C ALA A 9 -46.76 37.00 7.68
N PHE A 10 -46.04 37.57 6.71
CA PHE A 10 -45.94 37.07 5.34
C PHE A 10 -44.76 36.09 5.30
N PHE A 11 -45.06 34.79 5.36
CA PHE A 11 -44.06 33.73 5.30
C PHE A 11 -43.59 33.58 3.85
N SER A 12 -42.55 34.33 3.48
CA SER A 12 -41.91 34.26 2.18
C SER A 12 -41.08 32.98 2.09
N PHE A 13 -41.57 32.01 1.34
CA PHE A 13 -40.86 30.77 0.99
C PHE A 13 -39.77 31.11 -0.03
N LEU A 14 -38.55 31.38 0.43
CA LEU A 14 -37.37 31.42 -0.42
C LEU A 14 -36.77 30.01 -0.46
N VAL A 15 -37.12 29.27 -1.50
CA VAL A 15 -36.42 28.01 -1.83
C VAL A 15 -35.12 28.40 -2.54
N VAL A 16 -34.04 28.45 -1.78
CA VAL A 16 -32.68 28.50 -2.34
C VAL A 16 -32.34 27.09 -2.80
N ALA A 17 -32.49 26.84 -4.09
CA ALA A 17 -31.87 25.70 -4.76
C ALA A 17 -30.39 26.04 -4.94
N CYS A 18 -29.54 25.57 -4.02
CA CYS A 18 -28.11 25.54 -4.26
C CYS A 18 -27.87 24.36 -5.22
N GLY A 19 -27.69 24.68 -6.51
CA GLY A 19 -27.17 23.71 -7.47
C GLY A 19 -25.78 23.33 -7.03
N GLY A 20 -25.62 22.11 -6.52
CA GLY A 20 -24.33 21.55 -6.17
C GLY A 20 -23.45 21.55 -7.41
N SER A 21 -22.53 22.51 -7.49
CA SER A 21 -21.36 22.43 -8.33
C SER A 21 -20.49 21.31 -7.74
N GLY A 22 -20.74 20.08 -8.18
CA GLY A 22 -19.81 18.99 -7.99
C GLY A 22 -18.52 19.36 -8.72
N SER A 23 -17.50 19.69 -7.95
CA SER A 23 -16.12 19.66 -8.44
C SER A 23 -15.88 18.23 -8.92
N SER A 24 -15.94 18.00 -10.22
CA SER A 24 -15.49 16.73 -10.79
C SER A 24 -13.97 16.75 -10.68
N LEU A 25 -13.44 16.17 -9.59
CA LEU A 25 -12.05 15.78 -9.55
C LEU A 25 -11.78 14.98 -10.82
N ASN A 26 -10.76 15.39 -11.57
CA ASN A 26 -10.48 14.86 -12.90
C ASN A 26 -9.77 13.51 -12.75
N SER A 27 -10.54 12.48 -12.37
CA SER A 27 -10.05 11.12 -12.17
C SER A 27 -9.98 10.37 -13.50
N THR A 28 -8.84 9.75 -13.79
CA THR A 28 -8.67 8.85 -14.94
C THR A 28 -8.61 7.42 -14.46
N ARG A 29 -9.21 6.48 -15.20
CA ARG A 29 -9.10 5.05 -14.92
C ARG A 29 -7.88 4.48 -15.62
N GLU A 30 -7.09 3.69 -14.90
CA GLU A 30 -5.93 2.97 -15.42
C GLU A 30 -5.99 1.50 -15.01
N GLU A 31 -5.48 0.63 -15.87
CA GLU A 31 -5.30 -0.79 -15.55
C GLU A 31 -3.82 -1.03 -15.24
N ILE A 32 -3.52 -1.61 -14.08
CA ILE A 32 -2.17 -1.89 -13.62
C ILE A 32 -2.04 -3.34 -13.17
N THR A 33 -0.85 -3.92 -13.30
CA THR A 33 -0.55 -5.25 -12.79
C THR A 33 0.42 -5.14 -11.61
N ILE A 34 0.07 -5.74 -10.47
CA ILE A 34 0.87 -5.77 -9.26
C ILE A 34 1.38 -7.20 -9.03
N ALA A 35 2.69 -7.34 -8.80
CA ALA A 35 3.35 -8.63 -8.57
C ALA A 35 2.86 -9.32 -7.28
N SER A 36 3.19 -10.60 -7.16
CA SER A 36 2.85 -11.42 -6.00
C SER A 36 3.63 -11.11 -4.73
N TYR A 37 4.64 -10.26 -4.81
CA TYR A 37 5.47 -9.85 -3.69
C TYR A 37 5.62 -8.33 -3.65
N GLN A 38 6.14 -7.85 -2.52
CA GLN A 38 6.55 -6.48 -2.33
C GLN A 38 8.07 -6.41 -2.21
N SER A 39 8.66 -5.25 -2.50
CA SER A 39 10.12 -5.09 -2.46
C SER A 39 10.54 -3.97 -1.51
N PRO A 40 11.68 -4.12 -0.79
CA PRO A 40 12.24 -3.05 0.01
C PRO A 40 12.39 -1.76 -0.79
N CYS A 41 11.88 -0.67 -0.23
CA CYS A 41 11.96 0.66 -0.81
C CYS A 41 12.11 1.70 0.30
N TYR A 42 12.31 2.96 -0.10
CA TYR A 42 12.49 4.07 0.82
C TYR A 42 11.38 5.12 0.62
N GLY A 43 10.73 5.50 1.71
CA GLY A 43 9.94 6.73 1.83
C GLY A 43 10.57 7.61 2.91
N GLU A 44 9.81 7.90 3.97
CA GLU A 44 10.39 8.46 5.21
C GLU A 44 11.27 7.44 5.97
N SER A 45 10.96 6.16 5.80
CA SER A 45 11.71 5.01 6.34
C SER A 45 11.72 3.86 5.34
N GLN A 46 12.53 2.84 5.61
CA GLN A 46 12.53 1.60 4.83
C GLN A 46 11.21 0.88 5.05
N ARG A 47 10.58 0.45 3.96
CA ARG A 47 9.29 -0.25 3.96
C ARG A 47 9.19 -1.20 2.77
N LEU A 48 8.12 -1.98 2.71
CA LEU A 48 7.76 -2.77 1.54
C LEU A 48 6.87 -1.94 0.60
N CYS A 49 7.31 -1.76 -0.64
CA CYS A 49 6.51 -1.15 -1.71
C CYS A 49 5.91 -2.22 -2.62
N LEU A 50 4.76 -1.90 -3.21
CA LEU A 50 4.21 -2.71 -4.29
C LEU A 50 5.18 -2.74 -5.48
N VAL A 51 5.15 -3.84 -6.23
CA VAL A 51 5.93 -3.99 -7.46
C VAL A 51 4.95 -4.04 -8.64
N ARG A 52 5.05 -3.07 -9.54
CA ARG A 52 4.25 -2.99 -10.76
C ARG A 52 4.93 -3.76 -11.88
N LEU A 53 4.19 -4.63 -12.56
CA LEU A 53 4.67 -5.38 -13.72
C LEU A 53 4.37 -4.60 -14.99
N GLU A 54 5.42 -4.26 -15.75
CA GLU A 54 5.36 -3.50 -16.99
C GLU A 54 6.01 -4.27 -18.15
N PHE A 55 5.77 -3.83 -19.39
CA PHE A 55 6.34 -4.47 -20.60
C PHE A 55 7.89 -4.46 -20.64
N GLY A 56 8.54 -3.67 -19.78
CA GLY A 56 9.99 -3.56 -19.67
C GLY A 56 10.60 -4.25 -18.44
N GLY A 57 9.80 -4.88 -17.59
CA GLY A 57 10.22 -5.46 -16.32
C GLY A 57 9.41 -4.93 -15.15
N GLU A 58 10.02 -4.96 -13.97
CA GLU A 58 9.38 -4.60 -12.71
C GLU A 58 9.75 -3.18 -12.30
N GLU A 59 8.78 -2.44 -11.79
CA GLU A 59 8.96 -1.08 -11.27
C GLU A 59 8.41 -0.97 -9.85
N LEU A 60 9.15 -0.30 -8.96
CA LEU A 60 8.66 0.00 -7.62
C LEU A 60 7.50 1.00 -7.70
N PHE A 61 6.37 0.63 -7.13
CA PHE A 61 5.20 1.48 -6.99
C PHE A 61 5.18 2.06 -5.57
N TYR A 62 5.64 3.30 -5.45
CA TYR A 62 5.85 4.00 -4.18
C TYR A 62 4.55 4.53 -3.55
N GLU A 63 3.50 4.67 -4.34
CA GLU A 63 2.23 5.19 -3.90
C GLU A 63 1.39 4.10 -3.23
N GLU A 64 0.53 4.49 -2.29
CA GLU A 64 -0.50 3.60 -1.77
C GLU A 64 -1.71 3.63 -2.71
N ILE A 65 -2.41 2.50 -2.82
CA ILE A 65 -3.69 2.41 -3.51
C ILE A 65 -4.76 2.31 -2.43
N GLU A 66 -5.56 3.37 -2.27
CA GLU A 66 -6.65 3.39 -1.30
C GLU A 66 -7.62 2.22 -1.54
N ASP A 67 -8.10 1.60 -0.46
CA ASP A 67 -8.96 0.40 -0.46
C ASP A 67 -8.33 -0.89 -1.04
N PHE A 68 -7.04 -0.89 -1.35
CA PHE A 68 -6.30 -2.10 -1.75
C PHE A 68 -5.35 -2.56 -0.64
N ASN A 69 -5.44 -3.85 -0.29
CA ASN A 69 -4.49 -4.51 0.60
C ASN A 69 -3.87 -5.68 -0.16
N HIS A 70 -2.57 -5.58 -0.41
CA HIS A 70 -1.82 -6.66 -1.04
C HIS A 70 -1.72 -7.87 -0.10
N VAL A 71 -1.78 -9.05 -0.69
CA VAL A 71 -1.54 -10.32 0.01
C VAL A 71 -0.41 -11.01 -0.71
N TRP A 72 0.61 -11.42 0.05
CA TRP A 72 1.76 -12.12 -0.51
C TRP A 72 1.35 -13.36 -1.30
N GLY A 73 2.14 -13.71 -2.31
CA GLY A 73 1.84 -14.81 -3.23
C GLY A 73 0.66 -14.57 -4.14
N HIS A 74 0.18 -13.33 -4.30
CA HIS A 74 -0.93 -13.03 -5.22
C HIS A 74 -0.57 -11.93 -6.22
N THR A 75 -0.54 -12.29 -7.49
CA THR A 75 -0.48 -11.30 -8.59
C THR A 75 -1.87 -10.75 -8.86
N TYR A 76 -1.97 -9.44 -9.06
CA TYR A 76 -3.25 -8.75 -9.28
C TYR A 76 -3.24 -7.97 -10.59
N GLU A 77 -4.32 -8.05 -11.36
CA GLU A 77 -4.66 -7.02 -12.34
C GLU A 77 -5.75 -6.14 -11.71
N LEU A 78 -5.48 -4.84 -11.62
CA LEU A 78 -6.32 -3.86 -10.94
C LEU A 78 -6.78 -2.79 -11.93
N SER A 79 -8.04 -2.39 -11.83
CA SER A 79 -8.53 -1.10 -12.32
C SER A 79 -8.44 -0.10 -11.17
N VAL A 80 -7.70 1.00 -11.38
CA VAL A 80 -7.50 2.06 -10.40
C VAL A 80 -7.99 3.41 -10.91
N LEU A 81 -8.45 4.26 -10.00
CA LEU A 81 -8.73 5.66 -10.27
C LEU A 81 -7.54 6.51 -9.87
N VAL A 82 -6.97 7.22 -10.84
CA VAL A 82 -5.88 8.18 -10.65
C VAL A 82 -6.47 9.57 -10.60
N THR A 83 -6.37 10.24 -9.45
CA THR A 83 -6.92 11.57 -9.23
C THR A 83 -5.82 12.60 -9.05
N LYS A 84 -5.84 13.65 -9.86
CA LYS A 84 -4.93 14.79 -9.67
C LYS A 84 -5.32 15.59 -8.43
N LEU A 85 -4.33 15.90 -7.60
CA LEU A 85 -4.50 16.72 -6.40
C LEU A 85 -4.28 18.20 -6.74
N ASP A 86 -5.21 19.07 -6.32
CA ASP A 86 -5.14 20.51 -6.59
C ASP A 86 -4.12 21.23 -5.66
N GLU A 87 -3.94 20.73 -4.45
CA GLU A 87 -3.00 21.25 -3.44
C GLU A 87 -2.17 20.08 -2.85
N PRO A 88 -1.20 19.54 -3.60
CA PRO A 88 -0.32 18.47 -3.12
C PRO A 88 0.59 18.96 -1.98
N ALA A 89 1.05 18.04 -1.14
CA ALA A 89 2.10 18.35 -0.16
C ALA A 89 3.40 18.73 -0.89
N GLU A 90 4.23 19.59 -0.29
CA GLU A 90 5.42 20.17 -0.95
C GLU A 90 6.41 19.10 -1.48
N ASP A 91 6.47 17.94 -0.81
CA ASP A 91 7.28 16.77 -1.20
C ASP A 91 6.43 15.53 -1.53
N GLY A 92 5.12 15.71 -1.73
CA GLY A 92 4.17 14.63 -1.99
C GLY A 92 3.87 14.42 -3.48
N SER A 93 3.25 13.30 -3.80
CA SER A 93 2.74 13.04 -5.15
C SER A 93 1.66 14.06 -5.56
N ASP A 94 1.66 14.45 -6.83
CA ASP A 94 0.60 15.28 -7.42
C ASP A 94 -0.68 14.49 -7.72
N VAL A 95 -0.67 13.18 -7.46
CA VAL A 95 -1.77 12.25 -7.76
C VAL A 95 -2.04 11.32 -6.59
N SER A 96 -3.29 10.86 -6.47
CA SER A 96 -3.67 9.77 -5.58
C SER A 96 -4.25 8.61 -6.38
N TYR A 97 -4.09 7.39 -5.85
CA TYR A 97 -4.62 6.16 -6.43
C TYR A 97 -5.66 5.55 -5.49
N SER A 98 -6.81 5.16 -6.03
CA SER A 98 -7.80 4.36 -5.31
C SER A 98 -8.25 3.17 -6.14
N LEU A 99 -8.59 2.07 -5.47
CA LEU A 99 -9.07 0.87 -6.12
C LEU A 99 -10.48 1.09 -6.69
N ASP A 100 -10.65 0.85 -7.99
CA ASP A 100 -11.97 0.78 -8.63
C ASP A 100 -12.48 -0.66 -8.63
N GLU A 101 -11.65 -1.59 -9.12
CA GLU A 101 -12.00 -2.99 -9.27
C GLU A 101 -10.75 -3.90 -9.29
N VAL A 102 -10.85 -5.09 -8.70
CA VAL A 102 -9.87 -6.17 -8.91
C VAL A 102 -10.32 -6.98 -10.12
N LEU A 103 -9.59 -6.85 -11.24
CA LEU A 103 -9.92 -7.50 -12.51
C LEU A 103 -9.54 -8.98 -12.49
N SER A 104 -8.37 -9.29 -11.92
CA SER A 104 -7.93 -10.67 -11.70
C SER A 104 -7.02 -10.79 -10.48
N ARG A 105 -6.97 -12.00 -9.92
CA ARG A 105 -6.11 -12.39 -8.81
C ARG A 105 -5.64 -13.81 -9.04
N VAL A 106 -4.32 -14.01 -9.09
CA VAL A 106 -3.68 -15.30 -9.31
C VAL A 106 -2.75 -15.58 -8.15
N GLU A 107 -2.97 -16.70 -7.46
CA GLU A 107 -2.09 -17.16 -6.39
C GLU A 107 -0.92 -17.94 -6.97
N ASP A 108 0.27 -17.70 -6.43
CA ASP A 108 1.49 -18.44 -6.74
C ASP A 108 1.41 -19.88 -6.20
N GLU A 109 2.20 -20.77 -6.79
CA GLU A 109 2.32 -22.13 -6.27
C GLU A 109 3.07 -22.10 -4.94
N ILE A 110 2.69 -22.99 -4.01
CA ILE A 110 3.45 -23.22 -2.77
C ILE A 110 4.89 -23.59 -3.15
N ALA A 111 5.84 -23.13 -2.35
CA ALA A 111 7.28 -23.21 -2.57
C ALA A 111 7.82 -22.29 -3.69
N THR A 112 7.05 -21.27 -4.11
CA THR A 112 7.61 -20.17 -4.89
C THR A 112 8.60 -19.38 -4.04
N GLU A 113 9.80 -19.15 -4.57
CA GLU A 113 10.87 -18.41 -3.88
C GLU A 113 10.86 -16.92 -4.27
N TYR A 114 11.00 -16.04 -3.27
CA TYR A 114 11.21 -14.60 -3.44
C TYR A 114 12.60 -14.25 -2.91
N ALA A 115 13.52 -13.98 -3.82
CA ALA A 115 14.90 -13.62 -3.49
C ALA A 115 15.09 -12.10 -3.50
N TYR A 116 15.72 -11.58 -2.47
CA TYR A 116 16.11 -10.18 -2.33
C TYR A 116 17.62 -10.10 -2.19
N GLU A 117 18.23 -9.28 -3.03
CA GLU A 117 19.66 -9.02 -3.02
C GLU A 117 19.95 -7.69 -2.33
N GLU A 118 21.07 -7.62 -1.61
CA GLU A 118 21.59 -6.39 -1.00
C GLU A 118 20.57 -5.65 -0.10
N VAL A 119 19.79 -6.38 0.70
CA VAL A 119 18.88 -5.79 1.68
C VAL A 119 19.69 -5.10 2.78
N GLU A 120 19.55 -3.78 2.90
CA GLU A 120 20.21 -3.00 3.94
C GLU A 120 19.57 -3.22 5.32
N LEU A 121 20.40 -3.57 6.31
CA LEU A 121 20.02 -3.81 7.70
C LEU A 121 19.99 -2.52 8.51
N LEU A 122 18.84 -1.88 8.51
CA LEU A 122 18.49 -0.71 9.30
C LEU A 122 17.81 -1.11 10.62
N GLU A 123 17.32 -0.13 11.38
CA GLU A 123 16.77 -0.36 12.72
C GLU A 123 15.59 -1.36 12.74
N SER A 124 14.77 -1.39 11.69
CA SER A 124 13.51 -2.15 11.66
C SER A 124 13.35 -3.00 10.41
N THR A 125 14.46 -3.42 9.78
CA THR A 125 14.44 -4.28 8.59
C THR A 125 13.88 -5.66 8.92
N PHE A 126 14.48 -6.32 9.92
CA PHE A 126 13.98 -7.57 10.49
C PHE A 126 13.67 -7.39 11.97
N THR A 127 12.43 -7.60 12.40
CA THR A 127 12.04 -7.45 13.81
C THR A 127 11.40 -8.71 14.35
N VAL A 128 11.33 -8.82 15.67
CA VAL A 128 10.61 -9.89 16.36
C VAL A 128 9.72 -9.28 17.43
N ASP A 129 8.44 -9.65 17.45
CA ASP A 129 7.49 -9.28 18.51
C ASP A 129 6.63 -10.49 18.86
N ASN A 130 6.58 -10.84 20.15
CA ASN A 130 5.83 -11.99 20.67
C ASN A 130 6.08 -13.30 19.88
N ASP A 131 7.36 -13.62 19.61
CA ASP A 131 7.81 -14.79 18.85
C ASP A 131 7.35 -14.82 17.37
N ILE A 132 6.88 -13.70 16.83
CA ILE A 132 6.56 -13.53 15.41
C ILE A 132 7.65 -12.66 14.79
N TYR A 133 8.28 -13.16 13.71
CA TYR A 133 9.27 -12.40 12.95
C TYR A 133 8.59 -11.56 11.87
N TYR A 134 9.18 -10.40 11.59
CA TYR A 134 8.68 -9.49 10.57
C TYR A 134 9.81 -9.01 9.68
N PHE A 135 9.57 -9.00 8.38
CA PHE A 135 10.41 -8.35 7.39
C PHE A 135 9.71 -7.06 6.97
N LEU A 136 10.21 -5.91 7.43
CA LEU A 136 9.62 -4.59 7.14
C LEU A 136 8.11 -4.53 7.41
N GLY A 137 7.67 -5.20 8.49
CA GLY A 137 6.27 -5.29 8.91
C GLY A 137 5.49 -6.47 8.33
N GLN A 138 6.01 -7.18 7.33
CA GLN A 138 5.41 -8.43 6.82
C GLN A 138 5.77 -9.60 7.74
N PRO A 139 4.81 -10.28 8.38
CA PRO A 139 5.10 -11.45 9.19
C PRO A 139 5.65 -12.60 8.33
N PHE A 140 6.60 -13.34 8.89
CA PHE A 140 7.15 -14.54 8.25
C PHE A 140 7.48 -15.65 9.27
N GLU A 141 7.49 -16.89 8.79
CA GLU A 141 7.95 -18.05 9.56
C GLU A 141 9.47 -18.24 9.42
N CYS A 142 10.14 -18.58 10.52
CA CYS A 142 11.54 -18.95 10.46
C CYS A 142 11.69 -20.45 10.14
N ALA A 143 12.36 -20.81 9.03
CA ALA A 143 12.65 -22.20 8.75
C ALA A 143 13.63 -22.80 9.78
N THR A 144 13.53 -24.11 10.03
CA THR A 144 14.22 -24.79 11.16
C THR A 144 15.75 -24.66 11.14
N ASP A 145 16.36 -24.55 9.95
CA ASP A 145 17.81 -24.47 9.78
C ASP A 145 18.31 -23.04 9.48
N VAL A 146 17.48 -22.03 9.74
CA VAL A 146 17.79 -20.62 9.50
C VAL A 146 17.95 -19.87 10.82
N ASP A 147 19.03 -19.08 10.94
CA ASP A 147 19.30 -18.26 12.12
C ASP A 147 18.58 -16.90 12.03
N CYS A 148 17.26 -16.88 12.26
CA CYS A 148 16.48 -15.64 12.21
C CYS A 148 16.79 -14.69 13.38
N ASP A 149 17.11 -15.23 14.56
CA ASP A 149 17.54 -14.41 15.70
C ASP A 149 18.84 -13.69 15.39
N GLY A 150 19.82 -14.39 14.81
CA GLY A 150 21.07 -13.78 14.35
C GLY A 150 20.85 -12.69 13.31
N LEU A 151 19.94 -12.89 12.35
CA LEU A 151 19.59 -11.87 11.37
C LEU A 151 18.95 -10.63 12.01
N VAL A 152 18.02 -10.82 12.95
CA VAL A 152 17.39 -9.71 13.71
C VAL A 152 18.42 -8.96 14.54
N ASP A 153 19.33 -9.66 15.23
CA ASP A 153 20.40 -9.07 16.04
C ASP A 153 21.40 -8.25 15.20
N MET A 154 21.44 -8.46 13.88
CA MET A 154 22.28 -7.71 12.95
C MET A 154 21.64 -6.41 12.43
N ASN A 155 20.38 -6.12 12.75
CA ASN A 155 19.77 -4.83 12.41
C ASN A 155 20.59 -3.64 12.93
N ASN A 156 20.45 -2.49 12.27
CA ASN A 156 21.18 -1.25 12.56
C ASN A 156 22.71 -1.36 12.40
N SER A 157 23.19 -2.39 11.70
CA SER A 157 24.60 -2.53 11.33
C SER A 157 24.96 -1.76 10.05
N GLY A 158 23.97 -1.43 9.21
CA GLY A 158 24.19 -0.92 7.85
C GLY A 158 24.80 -1.96 6.91
N GLY A 159 24.83 -3.24 7.31
CA GLY A 159 25.23 -4.35 6.46
C GLY A 159 24.20 -4.61 5.36
N LEU A 160 24.65 -5.23 4.27
CA LEU A 160 23.79 -5.72 3.21
C LEU A 160 23.72 -7.24 3.32
N VAL A 161 22.51 -7.80 3.23
CA VAL A 161 22.30 -9.26 3.25
C VAL A 161 21.46 -9.68 2.06
N ASN A 162 21.70 -10.90 1.58
CA ASN A 162 20.78 -11.55 0.66
C ASN A 162 19.80 -12.37 1.47
N VAL A 163 18.52 -12.35 1.12
CA VAL A 163 17.50 -13.16 1.80
C VAL A 163 16.61 -13.85 0.78
N THR A 164 16.19 -15.07 1.08
CA THR A 164 15.24 -15.82 0.25
C THR A 164 14.07 -16.28 1.11
N PHE A 165 12.87 -15.89 0.68
CA PHE A 165 11.62 -16.35 1.26
C PHE A 165 10.97 -17.41 0.39
N GLU A 166 10.26 -18.34 1.02
CA GLU A 166 9.43 -19.35 0.37
C GLU A 166 7.96 -19.08 0.65
N TYR A 167 7.10 -19.17 -0.37
CA TYR A 167 5.65 -19.06 -0.21
C TYR A 167 5.04 -20.32 0.40
N LEU A 168 4.29 -20.17 1.48
CA LEU A 168 3.62 -21.27 2.19
C LEU A 168 2.14 -21.43 1.78
N GLY A 169 1.58 -20.46 1.04
CA GLY A 169 0.15 -20.40 0.73
C GLY A 169 -0.60 -19.39 1.60
N ALA A 170 -1.77 -18.96 1.15
CA ALA A 170 -2.67 -18.05 1.88
C ALA A 170 -2.03 -16.73 2.38
N GLY A 171 -1.00 -16.22 1.69
CA GLY A 171 -0.30 -15.00 2.09
C GLY A 171 0.84 -15.19 3.12
N GLU A 172 1.14 -16.43 3.48
CA GLU A 172 2.21 -16.76 4.43
C GLU A 172 3.53 -17.05 3.69
N ILE A 173 4.64 -16.63 4.29
CA ILE A 173 5.99 -16.84 3.78
C ILE A 173 6.93 -17.32 4.88
N ALA A 174 7.95 -18.09 4.53
CA ALA A 174 9.03 -18.48 5.43
C ALA A 174 10.37 -17.94 4.95
N LEU A 175 11.23 -17.48 5.85
CA LEU A 175 12.64 -17.22 5.52
C LEU A 175 13.37 -18.57 5.46
N ILE A 176 13.92 -18.91 4.29
CA ILE A 176 14.60 -20.20 4.05
C ILE A 176 16.12 -20.08 3.88
N ALA A 177 16.65 -18.89 3.61
CA ALA A 177 18.08 -18.64 3.52
C ALA A 177 18.42 -17.16 3.72
N TRP A 178 19.61 -16.90 4.27
CA TRP A 178 20.26 -15.59 4.23
C TRP A 178 21.80 -15.72 4.31
N ASP A 179 22.52 -14.77 3.70
CA ASP A 179 24.00 -14.67 3.70
C ASP A 179 24.52 -13.23 3.68
#